data_AF-A0A327WHX5-F1
#
_entry.id   AF-A0A327WHX5-F1
#
_cell.length_a   1.000
_cell.length_b   1.000
_cell.length_c   1.000
_cell.angle_alpha   90.00
_cell.angle_beta   90.00
_cell.angle_gamma   90.00
#
_symmetry.space_group_name_H-M   'P 1'
#
loop_
_entity.id
_entity.type
_entity.pdbx_description
1 polymer ?
#
loop_
_entity_poly.entity_id
_entity_poly.type
_entity_poly.pdbx_seq_one_letter_code
_entity_poly.pdbx_strand_id
1 'polypeptide(L)'
;MSHSAKASSAKRPQTPTTAERKPALSIIKDIQRQTRRQYTAEEKIRIVLEGLQGEQSVAEICRREGLNTNVYYRWSKEFLEAGKKRLTG
;
A
#
# COMPACT_ATOMS: atom_id res chain seq x y z
N MET A 1 31.08 44.29 -39.13
CA MET A 1 29.85 43.49 -39.30
C MET A 1 30.31 42.05 -39.48
N SER A 2 30.27 41.21 -38.43
CA SER A 2 29.11 40.36 -38.09
C SER A 2 29.09 39.11 -39.00
N HIS A 3 29.18 37.85 -38.58
CA HIS A 3 29.25 37.18 -37.28
C HIS A 3 29.91 35.80 -37.46
N SER A 4 30.71 35.35 -36.49
CA SER A 4 31.03 33.94 -36.28
C SER A 4 29.76 33.14 -35.96
N ALA A 5 29.50 32.07 -36.70
CA ALA A 5 28.47 31.10 -36.35
C ALA A 5 29.03 30.11 -35.32
N LYS A 6 28.41 30.06 -34.14
CA LYS A 6 28.72 29.13 -33.05
C LYS A 6 27.57 28.12 -32.92
N ALA A 7 27.96 26.86 -32.65
CA ALA A 7 27.25 25.82 -31.89
C ALA A 7 26.17 24.97 -32.58
N SER A 8 26.35 23.65 -32.53
CA SER A 8 25.51 22.81 -31.65
C SER A 8 26.07 21.39 -31.51
N SER A 9 26.71 21.12 -30.36
CA SER A 9 26.96 19.75 -29.90
C SER A 9 25.67 19.26 -29.22
N ALA A 10 25.00 18.29 -29.84
CA ALA A 10 23.79 17.67 -29.30
C ALA A 10 24.12 16.94 -27.99
N LYS A 11 23.66 17.48 -26.86
CA LYS A 11 23.86 16.90 -25.53
C LYS A 11 22.99 15.63 -25.39
N ARG A 12 23.65 14.46 -25.38
CA ARG A 12 23.05 13.14 -25.13
C ARG A 12 22.28 13.13 -23.79
N PRO A 13 21.11 12.47 -23.67
CA PRO A 13 20.37 12.42 -22.41
C PRO A 13 21.22 11.72 -21.35
N GLN A 14 21.54 12.42 -20.28
CA GLN A 14 22.28 11.86 -19.15
C GLN A 14 21.31 11.04 -18.31
N THR A 15 21.52 9.72 -18.23
CA THR A 15 20.80 8.88 -17.26
C THR A 15 21.23 9.28 -15.84
N PRO A 16 20.31 9.47 -14.89
CA PRO A 16 20.64 9.93 -13.55
C PRO A 16 21.55 8.93 -12.84
N THR A 17 22.57 9.49 -12.17
CA THR A 17 23.63 8.76 -11.46
C THR A 17 23.07 8.07 -10.21
N THR A 18 23.73 7.00 -9.77
CA THR A 18 23.30 6.12 -8.67
C THR A 18 23.03 6.86 -7.34
N ALA A 19 23.63 8.03 -7.13
CA ALA A 19 23.43 8.87 -5.95
C ALA A 19 22.06 9.56 -5.91
N GLU A 20 21.52 10.01 -7.06
CA GLU A 20 20.21 10.67 -7.16
C GLU A 20 19.04 9.67 -7.11
N ARG A 21 19.30 8.38 -7.34
CA ARG A 21 18.27 7.32 -7.29
C ARG A 21 17.79 7.04 -5.86
N LYS A 22 18.68 7.16 -4.86
CA LYS A 22 18.33 6.93 -3.45
C LYS A 22 17.24 7.89 -2.93
N PRO A 23 17.32 9.22 -3.12
CA PRO A 23 16.27 10.13 -2.68
C PRO A 23 14.96 9.96 -3.46
N ALA A 24 15.01 9.62 -4.76
CA ALA A 24 13.80 9.35 -5.53
C ALA A 24 13.05 8.11 -5.01
N LEU A 25 13.77 7.03 -4.68
CA LEU A 25 13.17 5.80 -4.15
C LEU A 25 12.55 5.98 -2.76
N SER A 26 13.13 6.83 -1.90
CA SER A 26 12.52 7.13 -0.59
C SER A 26 11.22 7.92 -0.75
N ILE A 27 11.21 8.94 -1.61
CA ILE A 27 10.01 9.75 -1.88
C ILE A 27 8.87 8.88 -2.43
N ILE A 28 9.17 7.96 -3.37
CA ILE A 28 8.16 7.03 -3.91
C ILE A 28 7.59 6.14 -2.80
N LYS A 29 8.43 5.62 -1.89
CA LYS A 29 7.97 4.79 -0.77
C LYS A 29 7.09 5.57 0.21
N ASP A 30 7.44 6.83 0.48
CA ASP A 30 6.67 7.69 1.37
C ASP A 30 5.29 8.01 0.78
N ILE A 31 5.24 8.34 -0.52
CA ILE A 31 3.97 8.53 -1.25
C ILE A 31 3.13 7.24 -1.16
N GLN A 32 3.71 6.09 -1.49
CA GLN A 32 2.99 4.80 -1.42
C GLN A 32 2.48 4.48 -0.01
N ARG A 33 3.22 4.89 1.04
CA ARG A 33 2.80 4.72 2.43
C ARG A 33 1.65 5.64 2.78
N GLN A 34 1.71 6.90 2.35
CA GLN A 34 0.67 7.91 2.58
C GLN A 34 -0.62 7.58 1.83
N THR A 35 -0.53 7.07 0.61
CA THR A 35 -1.69 6.68 -0.21
C THR A 35 -2.25 5.30 0.16
N ARG A 36 -1.62 4.57 1.09
CA ARG A 36 -2.11 3.25 1.51
C ARG A 36 -3.43 3.43 2.27
N ARG A 37 -4.45 2.69 1.85
CA ARG A 37 -5.73 2.62 2.57
C ARG A 37 -5.50 2.23 4.03
N GLN A 38 -6.01 3.07 4.92
CA GLN A 38 -6.06 2.81 6.35
C GLN A 38 -7.45 2.29 6.70
N TYR A 39 -7.50 1.31 7.59
CA TYR A 39 -8.75 0.76 8.12
C TYR A 39 -8.84 1.10 9.60
N THR A 40 -9.95 1.70 10.02
CA THR A 40 -10.22 1.95 11.44
C THR A 40 -10.46 0.64 12.18
N ALA A 41 -10.49 0.68 13.51
CA ALA A 41 -10.79 -0.51 14.30
C ALA A 41 -12.20 -1.05 13.99
N GLU A 42 -13.16 -0.13 13.86
CA GLU A 42 -14.58 -0.43 13.57
C GLU A 42 -14.73 -1.07 12.20
N GLU A 43 -14.01 -0.58 11.19
CA GLU A 43 -14.01 -1.18 9.85
C GLU A 43 -13.43 -2.60 9.87
N LYS A 44 -12.30 -2.81 10.55
CA LYS A 44 -11.70 -4.15 10.69
C LYS A 44 -12.68 -5.12 11.35
N ILE A 45 -13.33 -4.69 12.44
CA ILE A 45 -14.30 -5.52 13.17
C ILE A 45 -15.47 -5.88 12.26
N ARG A 46 -16.06 -4.90 11.56
CA ARG A 46 -17.17 -5.12 10.62
C ARG A 46 -16.81 -6.18 9.58
N ILE A 47 -15.66 -6.03 8.93
CA ILE A 47 -15.20 -6.93 7.87
C ILE A 47 -14.96 -8.34 8.42
N VAL A 48 -14.34 -8.48 9.60
CA VAL A 48 -14.12 -9.78 10.22
C VAL A 48 -15.45 -10.46 10.56
N LEU A 49 -16.40 -9.74 11.16
CA LEU A 49 -17.70 -10.30 11.53
C LEU A 49 -18.51 -10.76 10.31
N GLU A 50 -18.51 -9.98 9.23
CA GLU A 50 -19.21 -10.37 8.00
C GLU A 50 -18.64 -11.65 7.40
N GLY A 51 -17.31 -11.80 7.37
CA GLY A 51 -16.68 -13.02 6.88
C GLY A 51 -16.85 -14.23 7.81
N LEU A 52 -17.06 -14.01 9.11
CA LEU A 52 -17.42 -15.07 10.07
C LEU A 52 -18.90 -15.48 9.94
N GLN A 53 -19.78 -14.56 9.55
CA GLN A 53 -21.19 -14.84 9.33
C GLN A 53 -21.40 -15.82 8.16
N GLY A 54 -20.54 -15.74 7.14
CA GLY A 54 -20.49 -16.74 6.07
C GLY A 54 -21.55 -16.59 4.96
N GLU A 55 -22.32 -15.48 4.96
CA GLU A 55 -23.30 -15.18 3.91
C GLU A 55 -22.65 -14.94 2.53
N GLN A 56 -21.46 -14.33 2.54
CA GLN A 56 -20.65 -14.09 1.35
C GLN A 56 -19.29 -14.76 1.49
N SER A 57 -18.70 -15.14 0.36
CA SER A 57 -17.34 -15.67 0.38
C SER A 57 -16.34 -14.59 0.85
N VAL A 58 -15.32 -15.00 1.60
CA VAL A 58 -14.24 -14.08 2.05
C VAL A 58 -13.59 -13.35 0.86
N ALA A 59 -13.48 -14.02 -0.30
CA ALA A 59 -12.94 -13.43 -1.51
C ALA A 59 -13.80 -12.29 -2.05
N GLU A 60 -15.12 -12.40 -1.96
CA GLU A 60 -16.07 -11.37 -2.37
C GLU A 60 -16.01 -10.14 -1.45
N ILE A 61 -16.03 -10.37 -0.14
CA ILE A 61 -15.86 -9.32 0.88
C ILE A 61 -14.53 -8.59 0.65
N CYS A 62 -13.43 -9.32 0.47
CA CYS A 62 -12.11 -8.72 0.26
C CYS A 62 -12.05 -7.83 -1.01
N ARG A 63 -12.68 -8.25 -2.11
CA ARG A 63 -12.74 -7.44 -3.35
C ARG A 63 -13.54 -6.15 -3.14
N ARG A 64 -14.69 -6.23 -2.46
CA ARG A 64 -15.57 -5.07 -2.21
C ARG A 64 -14.89 -4.04 -1.30
N GLU A 65 -14.19 -4.50 -0.28
CA GLU A 65 -13.55 -3.64 0.71
C GLU A 65 -12.18 -3.11 0.25
N GLY A 66 -11.60 -3.66 -0.82
CA GLY A 66 -10.23 -3.35 -1.25
C GLY A 66 -9.18 -3.94 -0.32
N LEU A 67 -9.48 -5.11 0.27
CA LEU A 67 -8.65 -5.81 1.24
C LEU A 67 -7.97 -7.00 0.60
N ASN A 68 -6.71 -7.25 0.95
CA ASN A 68 -6.05 -8.51 0.58
C ASN A 68 -6.56 -9.63 1.49
N THR A 69 -6.94 -10.77 0.91
CA THR A 69 -7.42 -11.96 1.63
C THR A 69 -6.49 -12.40 2.77
N ASN A 70 -5.16 -12.29 2.61
CA ASN A 70 -4.21 -12.60 3.68
C ASN A 70 -4.36 -11.67 4.89
N VAL A 71 -4.72 -10.41 4.67
CA VAL A 71 -4.96 -9.43 5.74
C VAL A 71 -6.22 -9.78 6.50
N TYR A 72 -7.29 -10.19 5.80
CA TYR A 72 -8.52 -10.68 6.43
C TYR A 72 -8.22 -11.84 7.40
N TYR A 73 -7.54 -12.88 6.93
CA TYR A 73 -7.28 -14.06 7.77
C TYR A 73 -6.38 -13.77 8.97
N ARG A 74 -5.45 -12.80 8.83
CA ARG A 74 -4.67 -12.33 9.96
C ARG A 74 -5.55 -11.64 11.01
N TRP A 75 -6.42 -10.72 10.57
CA TRP A 75 -7.32 -10.02 11.47
C TRP A 75 -8.33 -10.95 12.14
N SER A 76 -8.90 -11.90 11.39
CA SER A 76 -9.85 -12.87 11.95
C SER A 76 -9.19 -13.73 13.03
N LYS A 77 -7.95 -14.16 12.81
CA LYS A 77 -7.16 -14.88 13.81
C LYS A 77 -6.92 -14.04 15.06
N GLU A 78 -6.38 -12.83 14.91
CA GLU A 78 -6.10 -11.93 16.03
C GLU A 78 -7.37 -11.60 16.85
N PHE A 79 -8.49 -11.37 16.16
CA PHE A 79 -9.78 -11.08 16.76
C PHE A 79 -10.29 -12.25 17.62
N LEU A 80 -10.27 -13.48 17.06
CA LEU A 80 -10.72 -14.68 17.77
C LEU A 80 -9.82 -15.04 18.96
N GLU A 81 -8.49 -14.91 18.82
CA GLU A 81 -7.55 -15.15 19.91
C GLU A 81 -7.73 -14.14 21.06
N ALA A 82 -7.95 -12.87 20.73
CA ALA A 82 -8.25 -11.85 21.73
C ALA A 82 -9.57 -12.14 22.47
N GLY A 83 -10.61 -12.54 21.72
CA GLY A 83 -11.90 -12.95 22.29
C GLY A 83 -11.75 -14.15 23.22
N LYS A 84 -11.06 -15.21 22.78
CA LYS A 84 -10.79 -16.40 23.59
C LYS A 84 -10.06 -16.03 24.88
N LYS A 85 -8.96 -15.27 24.79
CA LYS A 85 -8.18 -14.85 25.96
C LYS A 85 -9.02 -14.10 27.00
N ARG A 86 -9.99 -13.29 26.56
CA ARG A 86 -10.92 -12.59 27.47
C ARG A 86 -11.91 -13.54 28.14
N LEU A 87 -12.34 -14.60 27.46
CA LEU A 87 -13.32 -15.55 28.00
C LEU A 87 -12.72 -16.62 28.90
N THR A 88 -11.43 -16.92 28.72
CA THR A 88 -10.71 -17.94 29.50
C THR A 88 -9.84 -17.36 30.62
N GLY A 89 -9.90 -16.04 30.84
CA GLY A 89 -9.09 -15.30 31.82
C GLY A 89 -9.92 -14.78 32.97
#